data_AF-A0A2J8WNC9-F1
#
_entry.id   AF-A0A2J8WNC9-F1
#
_cell.length_a   1.000
_cell.length_b   1.000
_cell.length_c   1.000
_cell.angle_alpha   90.00
_cell.angle_beta   90.00
_cell.angle_gamma   90.00
#
_symmetry.space_group_name_H-M   'P 1'
#
loop_
_entity.id
_entity.type
_entity.pdbx_description
1 polymer ?
#
loop_
_entity_poly.entity_id
_entity_poly.type
_entity_poly.pdbx_seq_one_letter_code
_entity_poly.pdbx_strand_id
1 'polypeptide(L)'
;MANMQGLVERLERAVSRLESLSAESHRPPGNCGEVNGVIGGVAPSVEAFDKLMDSMVAEFLKNSRILAGDVETHAEMVHSAFQAQRAFLLMASQYQQPHEANKF
;
A
#
# COMPACT_ATOMS: atom_id res chain seq x y z
N MET A 1 -44.49 -12.19 -3.37
CA MET A 1 -43.92 -10.83 -3.49
C MET A 1 -43.13 -10.44 -2.26
N ALA A 2 -43.70 -10.49 -1.03
CA ALA A 2 -43.06 -10.10 0.24
C ALA A 2 -41.58 -10.50 0.48
N ASN A 3 -41.11 -11.63 -0.06
CA ASN A 3 -39.71 -12.05 0.09
C ASN A 3 -38.70 -11.18 -0.69
N MET A 4 -39.11 -10.63 -1.85
CA MET A 4 -38.25 -9.75 -2.65
C MET A 4 -38.15 -8.36 -2.00
N GLN A 5 -39.27 -7.83 -1.49
CA GLN A 5 -39.27 -6.59 -0.72
C GLN A 5 -38.36 -6.69 0.53
N GLY A 6 -38.43 -7.79 1.28
CA GLY A 6 -37.55 -7.97 2.45
C GLY A 6 -36.06 -8.09 2.11
N LEU A 7 -35.72 -8.61 0.92
CA LEU A 7 -34.34 -8.66 0.45
C LEU A 7 -33.82 -7.26 0.07
N VAL A 8 -34.65 -6.46 -0.60
CA VAL A 8 -34.32 -5.07 -0.97
C VAL A 8 -34.13 -4.20 0.27
N GLU A 9 -35.03 -4.27 1.25
CA GLU A 9 -34.89 -3.52 2.52
C GLU A 9 -33.60 -3.87 3.28
N ARG A 10 -33.20 -5.14 3.26
CA ARG A 10 -31.93 -5.57 3.88
C ARG A 10 -30.73 -5.03 3.12
N LEU A 11 -30.81 -5.00 1.79
CA LEU A 11 -29.73 -4.48 0.95
C LEU A 11 -29.56 -2.98 1.15
N GLU A 12 -30.66 -2.22 1.15
CA GLU A 12 -30.68 -0.78 1.42
C GLU A 12 -30.07 -0.49 2.80
N ARG A 13 -30.47 -1.26 3.83
CA ARG A 13 -29.92 -1.11 5.18
C ARG A 13 -28.43 -1.43 5.26
N ALA A 14 -27.93 -2.39 4.47
CA ALA A 14 -26.51 -2.71 4.40
C ALA A 14 -25.72 -1.62 3.66
N VAL A 15 -26.26 -1.10 2.56
CA VAL A 15 -25.66 -0.01 1.77
C VAL A 15 -25.57 1.27 2.57
N SER A 16 -26.65 1.71 3.25
CA SER A 16 -26.61 2.91 4.08
C SER A 16 -25.58 2.83 5.21
N ARG A 17 -25.38 1.63 5.79
CA ARG A 17 -24.32 1.41 6.80
C ARG A 17 -22.92 1.51 6.17
N LEU A 18 -22.73 0.95 4.99
CA LEU A 18 -21.45 1.01 4.28
C LEU A 18 -21.12 2.44 3.85
N GLU A 19 -22.09 3.20 3.37
CA GLU A 19 -21.96 4.61 3.02
C GLU A 19 -21.62 5.47 4.25
N SER A 20 -22.25 5.19 5.39
CA SER A 20 -21.96 5.89 6.65
C SER A 20 -20.51 5.63 7.12
N LEU A 21 -20.04 4.38 7.03
CA LEU A 21 -18.65 4.04 7.35
C LEU A 21 -17.65 4.65 6.35
N SER A 22 -18.01 4.69 5.07
CA SER A 22 -17.21 5.34 4.03
C SER A 22 -17.14 6.86 4.24
N ALA A 23 -18.22 7.50 4.67
CA ALA A 23 -18.26 8.93 4.95
C ALA A 23 -17.38 9.30 6.15
N GLU A 24 -17.34 8.46 7.19
CA GLU A 24 -16.43 8.63 8.33
C GLU A 24 -14.95 8.51 7.90
N SER A 25 -14.66 7.67 6.90
CA SER A 25 -13.31 7.55 6.32
C SER A 25 -12.84 8.80 5.55
N HIS A 26 -13.74 9.70 5.16
CA HIS A 26 -13.41 10.93 4.43
C HIS A 26 -13.34 12.19 5.31
N ARG A 27 -13.43 12.06 6.64
CA ARG A 27 -13.28 13.19 7.56
C ARG A 27 -11.80 13.63 7.62
N PRO A 28 -11.47 14.93 7.51
CA PRO A 28 -10.10 15.39 7.74
C PRO A 28 -9.68 15.05 9.18
N PRO A 29 -8.41 14.70 9.43
CA PRO A 29 -8.01 14.10 10.70
C PRO A 29 -8.12 15.13 11.84
N GLY A 30 -9.21 15.02 12.58
CA GLY A 30 -9.48 15.73 13.82
C GLY A 30 -9.40 14.76 14.99
N ASN A 31 -8.20 14.67 15.56
CA ASN A 31 -7.88 14.30 16.95
C ASN A 31 -8.89 13.42 17.71
N CYS A 32 -8.69 12.10 17.68
CA CYS A 32 -9.13 11.22 18.77
C CYS A 32 -8.37 9.89 18.75
N GLY A 33 -7.71 9.56 19.87
CA GLY A 33 -7.53 8.16 20.28
C GLY A 33 -6.27 7.44 19.83
N GLU A 34 -5.14 7.86 20.39
CA GLU A 34 -3.84 7.21 20.40
C GLU A 34 -3.90 5.81 21.03
N VAL A 35 -4.05 4.76 20.22
CA VAL A 35 -3.65 3.37 20.54
C VAL A 35 -3.10 2.75 19.25
N ASN A 36 -1.77 2.61 19.16
CA ASN A 36 -0.98 2.01 18.06
C ASN A 36 -0.54 2.91 16.88
N GLY A 37 -0.07 4.14 17.15
CA GLY A 37 1.13 4.75 16.51
C GLY A 37 1.25 4.86 14.98
N VAL A 38 0.30 4.43 14.17
CA VAL A 38 0.32 4.54 12.70
C VAL A 38 -0.83 5.46 12.31
N ILE A 39 -0.52 6.75 12.27
CA ILE A 39 -1.30 7.73 11.49
C ILE A 39 -1.42 7.14 10.09
N GLY A 40 -2.63 7.13 9.51
CA GLY A 40 -3.01 6.50 8.22
C GLY A 40 -2.24 7.03 7.01
N GLY A 41 -0.94 6.82 7.01
CA GLY A 41 0.08 7.19 6.06
C GLY A 41 1.16 6.11 6.07
N VAL A 42 1.93 6.09 5.01
CA VAL A 42 3.02 5.13 4.80
C VAL A 42 4.15 5.42 5.80
N ALA A 43 4.78 4.39 6.37
CA ALA A 43 5.85 4.57 7.35
C ALA A 43 7.00 5.43 6.81
N PRO A 44 7.71 6.23 7.64
CA PRO A 44 8.75 7.15 7.17
C PRO A 44 9.85 6.50 6.32
N SER A 45 10.19 5.23 6.61
CA SER A 45 11.15 4.45 5.82
C SER A 45 10.67 4.15 4.41
N VAL A 46 9.38 3.85 4.24
CA VAL A 46 8.77 3.57 2.94
C VAL A 46 8.56 4.88 2.18
N GLU A 47 8.18 5.98 2.84
CA GLU A 47 8.08 7.30 2.21
C GLU A 47 9.45 7.78 1.68
N ALA A 48 10.51 7.61 2.47
CA ALA A 48 11.87 7.93 2.03
C ALA A 48 12.32 7.05 0.85
N PHE A 49 11.92 5.78 0.85
CA PHE A 49 12.19 4.87 -0.26
C PHE A 49 11.42 5.26 -1.53
N ASP A 50 10.17 5.70 -1.41
CA ASP A 50 9.37 6.19 -2.54
C ASP A 50 10.02 7.43 -3.17
N LYS A 51 10.54 8.35 -2.36
CA LYS A 51 11.31 9.51 -2.86
C LYS A 51 12.57 9.10 -3.63
N LEU A 52 13.27 8.05 -3.20
CA LEU A 52 14.41 7.48 -3.93
C LEU A 52 13.97 6.89 -5.28
N MET A 53 12.82 6.21 -5.29
CA MET A 53 12.26 5.58 -6.50
C MET A 53 11.87 6.62 -7.54
N ASP A 54 11.15 7.66 -7.11
CA ASP A 54 10.62 8.70 -7.98
C ASP A 54 11.69 9.67 -8.49
N SER A 55 12.88 9.68 -7.87
CA SER A 55 14.00 10.54 -8.26
C SER A 55 15.08 9.75 -9.01
N MET A 56 16.07 9.25 -8.28
CA MET A 56 17.29 8.66 -8.84
C MET A 56 17.01 7.42 -9.67
N VAL A 57 16.08 6.56 -9.21
CA VAL A 57 15.79 5.33 -9.95
C VAL A 57 14.97 5.62 -11.20
N ALA A 58 14.00 6.54 -11.14
CA ALA A 58 13.30 6.99 -12.34
C ALA A 58 14.26 7.55 -13.41
N GLU A 59 15.25 8.34 -13.00
CA GLU A 59 16.29 8.85 -13.91
C GLU A 59 17.18 7.74 -14.48
N PHE A 60 17.62 6.82 -13.63
CA PHE A 60 18.38 5.63 -14.06
C PHE A 60 17.62 4.81 -15.10
N LEU A 61 16.33 4.53 -14.88
CA LEU A 61 15.50 3.77 -15.82
C LEU A 61 15.31 4.52 -17.13
N LYS A 62 15.07 5.83 -17.06
CA LYS A 62 14.96 6.68 -18.25
C LYS A 62 16.24 6.61 -19.09
N ASN A 63 17.40 6.77 -18.47
CA ASN A 63 18.68 6.75 -19.17
C ASN A 63 19.01 5.35 -19.73
N SER A 64 18.66 4.30 -18.98
CA SER A 64 18.87 2.92 -19.42
C SER A 64 18.03 2.56 -20.65
N ARG A 65 16.79 3.06 -20.74
CA ARG A 65 15.94 2.92 -21.94
C ARG A 65 16.51 3.62 -23.17
N ILE A 66 17.27 4.70 -23.01
CA ILE A 66 17.97 5.37 -24.12
C ILE A 66 19.10 4.49 -24.65
N LEU A 67 19.81 3.78 -23.76
CA LEU A 67 20.91 2.89 -24.14
C LEU A 67 20.41 1.58 -24.78
N ALA A 68 19.18 1.16 -24.47
CA ALA A 68 18.51 -0.02 -25.01
C ALA A 68 19.26 -1.34 -24.76
N GLY A 69 18.72 -2.45 -25.30
CA GLY A 69 19.35 -3.77 -25.27
C GLY A 69 19.54 -4.32 -23.85
N ASP A 70 20.74 -4.83 -23.57
CA ASP A 70 21.03 -5.48 -22.28
C ASP A 70 21.00 -4.50 -21.11
N VAL A 71 21.31 -3.21 -21.34
CA VAL A 71 21.28 -2.18 -20.30
C VAL A 71 19.85 -1.91 -19.87
N GLU A 72 18.93 -1.74 -20.81
CA GLU A 72 17.50 -1.61 -20.52
C GLU A 72 16.96 -2.86 -19.81
N THR A 73 17.32 -4.05 -20.30
CA THR A 73 16.89 -5.32 -19.71
C THR A 73 17.35 -5.44 -18.25
N HIS A 74 18.60 -5.07 -17.96
CA HIS A 74 19.12 -5.09 -16.59
C HIS A 74 18.46 -4.04 -15.70
N ALA A 75 18.18 -2.86 -16.25
CA ALA A 75 17.50 -1.79 -15.52
C ALA A 75 16.08 -2.19 -15.09
N GLU A 76 15.32 -2.90 -15.93
CA GLU A 76 13.99 -3.41 -15.56
C GLU A 76 14.06 -4.52 -14.50
N MET A 77 15.11 -5.35 -14.50
CA MET A 77 15.34 -6.32 -13.40
C MET A 77 15.62 -5.61 -12.07
N VAL A 78 16.44 -4.55 -12.09
CA VAL A 78 16.71 -3.71 -10.91
C VAL A 78 15.41 -3.05 -10.43
N HIS A 79 14.61 -2.49 -11.33
CA HIS A 79 13.32 -1.91 -10.98
C HIS A 79 12.40 -2.91 -10.27
N SER A 80 12.30 -4.13 -10.80
CA SER A 80 11.50 -5.21 -10.21
C SER A 80 11.99 -5.59 -8.81
N ALA A 81 13.31 -5.66 -8.60
CA ALA A 81 13.90 -5.92 -7.29
C ALA A 81 13.58 -4.81 -6.28
N PHE A 82 13.64 -3.54 -6.70
CA PHE A 82 13.30 -2.41 -5.84
C PHE A 82 11.81 -2.36 -5.49
N GLN A 83 10.91 -2.75 -6.41
CA GLN A 83 9.48 -2.90 -6.10
C GLN A 83 9.24 -3.98 -5.04
N ALA A 84 9.93 -5.12 -5.15
CA ALA A 84 9.88 -6.17 -4.13
C ALA A 84 10.42 -5.67 -2.77
N GLN A 85 11.50 -4.89 -2.78
CA GLN A 85 12.05 -4.27 -1.57
C GLN A 85 11.07 -3.27 -0.94
N ARG A 86 10.37 -2.46 -1.74
CA ARG A 86 9.32 -1.55 -1.24
C ARG A 86 8.20 -2.33 -0.54
N ALA A 87 7.72 -3.40 -1.17
CA ALA A 87 6.69 -4.26 -0.59
C ALA A 87 7.17 -4.89 0.73
N PHE A 88 8.44 -5.30 0.79
CA PHE A 88 9.05 -5.80 2.01
C PHE A 88 9.16 -4.74 3.10
N LEU A 89 9.60 -3.52 2.79
CA LEU A 89 9.68 -2.41 3.75
C LEU A 89 8.30 -2.08 4.32
N LEU A 90 7.26 -2.11 3.48
CA LEU A 90 5.89 -1.91 3.91
C LEU A 90 5.46 -3.01 4.90
N MET A 91 5.73 -4.27 4.58
CA MET A 91 5.46 -5.38 5.48
C MET A 91 6.24 -5.24 6.80
N ALA A 92 7.54 -4.98 6.76
CA ALA A 92 8.36 -4.80 7.95
C ALA A 92 7.91 -3.62 8.83
N SER A 93 7.27 -2.60 8.24
CA SER A 93 6.73 -1.48 9.01
C SER A 93 5.44 -1.81 9.78
N GLN A 94 4.74 -2.88 9.38
CA GLN A 94 3.44 -3.26 9.94
C GLN A 94 3.50 -4.48 10.86
N TYR A 95 4.55 -5.30 10.73
CA TYR A 95 4.66 -6.58 11.44
C TYR A 95 5.95 -6.65 12.25
N GLN A 96 5.90 -7.36 13.38
CA GLN A 96 7.10 -7.72 14.13
C GLN A 96 7.94 -8.73 13.35
N GLN A 97 9.25 -8.75 13.62
CA GLN A 97 10.16 -9.73 13.03
C GLN A 97 9.68 -11.16 13.35
N PRO A 98 9.55 -12.04 12.35
CA PRO A 98 9.18 -13.43 12.61
C PRO A 98 10.29 -14.13 13.40
N HIS A 99 9.92 -15.13 14.21
CA HIS A 99 10.89 -16.00 14.87
C HIS A 99 11.75 -16.72 13.82
N GLU A 100 13.05 -16.86 14.10
CA GLU A 100 13.93 -17.64 13.23
C GLU A 100 13.43 -19.09 13.19
N ALA A 101 13.21 -19.61 11.98
CA ALA A 101 12.98 -21.04 11.83
C ALA A 101 14.26 -21.76 12.27
N ASN A 102 14.17 -22.56 13.34
CA ASN A 102 15.26 -23.44 13.76
C ASN A 102 15.72 -24.24 12.54
N LYS A 103 16.95 -23.99 12.10
CA LYS A 103 17.61 -24.77 11.04
C LYS A 103 17.91 -26.14 11.62
N PHE A 104 17.11 -27.14 11.27
CA PHE A 104 17.44 -28.56 11.41
C PHE A 104 17.90 -29.10 10.06
#